data_AF-A0A931VLU5-F1
#
_entry.id   AF-A0A931VLU5-F1
#
_cell.length_a   1.000
_cell.length_b   1.000
_cell.length_c   1.000
_cell.angle_alpha   90.00
_cell.angle_beta   90.00
_cell.angle_gamma   90.00
#
_symmetry.space_group_name_H-M   'P 1'
#
loop_
_entity.id
_entity.type
_entity.pdbx_description
1 polymer ?
#
loop_
_entity_poly.entity_id
_entity_poly.type
_entity_poly.pdbx_seq_one_letter_code
_entity_poly.pdbx_strand_id
1 'polypeptide(L)'
;IAALFALISVSPPPFIVLDEVDAALDERNARRFGEILKSFVKKTQFIVITHNRATMEAADVLYGVTMSPDGTSKIVSLKLI
;
A
#
# COMPACT_ATOMS: atom_id res chain seq x y z
N ILE A 1 12.30 5.37 3.40
CA ILE A 1 11.11 4.93 4.18
C ILE A 1 11.08 5.50 5.60
N ALA A 2 12.14 5.37 6.41
CA ALA A 2 12.14 5.88 7.79
C ALA A 2 11.79 7.39 7.92
N ALA A 3 12.34 8.25 7.06
CA ALA A 3 12.04 9.69 7.07
C ALA A 3 10.57 10.01 6.75
N LEU A 4 9.95 9.26 5.83
CA LEU A 4 8.53 9.40 5.52
C LEU A 4 7.67 9.10 6.74
N PHE A 5 7.95 8.00 7.45
CA PHE A 5 7.22 7.65 8.67
C PHE A 5 7.47 8.64 9.81
N ALA A 6 8.66 9.23 9.91
CA ALA A 6 8.92 10.30 10.86
C ALA A 6 8.02 11.53 10.60
N LEU A 7 7.85 11.93 9.34
CA LEU A 7 6.97 13.04 8.97
C LEU A 7 5.49 12.74 9.27
N ILE A 8 5.02 11.55 8.89
CA ILE A 8 3.64 11.09 9.16
C ILE A 8 3.35 11.06 10.66
N SER A 9 4.35 10.67 11.48
CA SER A 9 4.20 10.60 12.94
C SER A 9 4.01 11.98 13.59
N VAL A 10 4.59 13.02 12.99
CA VAL A 10 4.49 14.41 13.51
C VAL A 10 3.20 15.08 13.03
N SER A 11 2.86 14.91 11.75
CA SER A 11 1.66 15.50 11.15
C SER A 11 1.01 14.48 10.22
N PRO A 12 0.08 13.64 10.73
CA PRO A 12 -0.55 12.60 9.93
C PRO A 12 -1.57 13.22 8.98
N PRO A 13 -1.36 13.16 7.65
CA PRO A 13 -2.35 13.62 6.70
C PRO A 13 -3.57 12.68 6.71
N PRO A 14 -4.75 13.13 6.24
CA PRO A 14 -5.95 12.29 6.18
C PRO A 14 -5.79 11.10 5.22
N PHE A 15 -5.01 11.24 4.15
CA PHE A 15 -4.68 10.15 3.24
C PHE A 15 -3.26 10.30 2.63
N ILE A 16 -2.68 9.18 2.20
CA ILE A 16 -1.37 9.11 1.53
C ILE A 16 -1.44 8.11 0.39
N VAL A 17 -0.86 8.48 -0.76
CA VAL A 17 -0.64 7.59 -1.91
C VAL A 17 0.84 7.24 -1.99
N LEU A 18 1.16 5.95 -2.03
CA LEU A 18 2.52 5.44 -2.13
C LEU A 18 2.64 4.58 -3.39
N ASP A 19 3.57 4.91 -4.26
CA ASP A 19 3.78 4.21 -5.54
C ASP A 19 5.13 3.49 -5.54
N GLU A 20 5.09 2.16 -5.62
CA GLU A 20 6.23 1.22 -5.67
C GLU A 20 7.36 1.48 -4.66
N VAL A 21 7.03 2.08 -3.51
CA VAL A 21 8.00 2.48 -2.48
C VAL A 21 8.71 1.30 -1.80
N ASP A 22 8.16 0.10 -1.98
CA ASP A 22 8.61 -1.17 -1.41
C ASP A 22 9.25 -2.11 -2.45
N ALA A 23 9.43 -1.67 -3.71
CA ALA A 23 10.00 -2.49 -4.78
C ALA A 23 11.43 -2.99 -4.49
N ALA A 24 12.20 -2.23 -3.70
CA ALA A 24 13.57 -2.60 -3.31
C ALA A 24 13.65 -3.40 -1.98
N LEU A 25 12.52 -3.70 -1.34
CA LEU A 25 12.50 -4.42 -0.07
C LEU A 25 12.48 -5.94 -0.30
N ASP A 26 13.29 -6.65 0.48
CA ASP A 26 13.11 -8.09 0.65
C ASP A 26 11.78 -8.41 1.36
N GLU A 27 11.38 -9.68 1.33
CA GLU A 27 10.11 -10.13 1.91
C GLU A 27 9.97 -9.78 3.39
N ARG A 28 11.04 -9.91 4.18
CA ARG A 28 11.03 -9.61 5.62
C ARG A 28 10.75 -8.11 5.86
N ASN A 29 11.42 -7.25 5.10
CA ASN A 29 11.29 -5.81 5.23
C ASN A 29 9.96 -5.31 4.65
N ALA A 30 9.43 -5.95 3.61
CA ALA A 30 8.10 -5.67 3.08
C ALA A 30 6.98 -6.00 4.11
N ARG A 31 7.08 -7.13 4.81
CA ARG A 31 6.15 -7.44 5.93
C ARG A 31 6.22 -6.38 7.03
N ARG A 32 7.42 -6.00 7.46
CA ARG A 32 7.60 -4.92 8.45
C ARG A 32 7.03 -3.60 7.97
N PHE A 33 7.20 -3.27 6.70
CA PHE A 33 6.61 -2.08 6.10
C PHE A 33 5.08 -2.11 6.20
N GLY A 34 4.44 -3.22 5.85
CA GLY A 34 3.00 -3.43 6.01
C GLY A 34 2.51 -3.30 7.46
N GLU A 35 3.25 -3.87 8.42
CA GLU A 35 2.95 -3.73 9.86
C GLU A 35 3.02 -2.26 10.33
N ILE A 36 4.04 -1.52 9.87
CA ILE A 36 4.16 -0.09 10.19
C ILE A 36 2.97 0.67 9.59
N LEU A 37 2.59 0.44 8.33
CA LEU A 37 1.41 1.06 7.73
C LEU A 37 0.15 0.79 8.56
N LYS A 38 -0.09 -0.47 8.96
CA LYS A 38 -1.22 -0.85 9.83
C LYS A 38 -1.24 -0.10 11.17
N SER A 39 -0.09 0.33 11.70
CA SER A 39 -0.06 1.12 12.92
C SER A 39 -0.63 2.55 12.76
N PHE A 40 -0.62 3.09 11.54
CA PHE A 40 -1.07 4.46 11.23
C PHE A 40 -2.51 4.54 10.66
N VAL A 41 -3.11 3.41 10.26
CA VAL A 41 -4.43 3.38 9.59
C VAL A 41 -5.58 3.98 10.41
N LYS A 42 -5.43 4.07 11.74
CA LYS A 42 -6.43 4.70 12.62
C LYS A 42 -6.61 6.20 12.36
N LYS A 43 -5.60 6.86 11.79
CA LYS A 43 -5.59 8.32 11.54
C LYS A 43 -5.40 8.69 10.08
N THR A 44 -4.79 7.81 9.28
CA THR A 44 -4.41 8.09 7.90
C THR A 44 -4.86 6.94 7.01
N GLN A 45 -5.55 7.25 5.91
CA GLN A 45 -5.85 6.28 4.87
C GLN A 45 -4.63 6.07 3.95
N PHE A 46 -4.25 4.83 3.70
CA PHE A 46 -3.16 4.50 2.78
C PHE A 46 -3.70 3.90 1.48
N ILE A 47 -3.24 4.44 0.35
CA ILE A 47 -3.43 3.87 -0.98
C ILE A 47 -2.04 3.49 -1.46
N VAL A 48 -1.78 2.19 -1.58
CA VAL A 48 -0.46 1.68 -1.96
C VAL A 48 -0.57 0.99 -3.32
N ILE A 49 0.25 1.45 -4.26
CA ILE A 49 0.43 0.84 -5.57
C ILE A 49 1.72 0.02 -5.47
N THR A 50 1.58 -1.30 -5.57
CA THR A 50 2.72 -2.21 -5.43
C THR A 50 2.42 -3.55 -6.10
N HIS A 51 3.48 -4.25 -6.49
CA HIS A 51 3.46 -5.64 -6.92
C HIS A 51 4.07 -6.59 -5.85
N ASN A 52 4.50 -6.07 -4.69
CA ASN A 52 5.10 -6.85 -3.62
C ASN A 52 4.04 -7.65 -2.84
N ARG A 53 4.12 -8.98 -2.89
CA ARG A 53 3.15 -9.88 -2.27
C ARG A 53 3.00 -9.68 -0.76
N ALA A 54 4.12 -9.51 -0.05
CA ALA A 54 4.10 -9.33 1.39
C ALA A 54 3.39 -8.03 1.81
N THR A 55 3.49 -6.97 1.01
CA THR A 55 2.75 -5.72 1.25
C THR A 55 1.28 -5.85 0.87
N MET A 56 0.97 -6.51 -0.26
CA MET A 56 -0.41 -6.76 -0.68
C MET A 56 -1.19 -7.58 0.37
N GLU A 57 -0.57 -8.58 0.99
CA GLU A 57 -1.16 -9.39 2.05
C GLU A 57 -1.50 -8.59 3.32
N ALA A 58 -0.86 -7.43 3.53
CA ALA A 58 -1.16 -6.56 4.65
C ALA A 58 -2.34 -5.60 4.39
N ALA A 59 -2.89 -5.53 3.18
CA ALA A 59 -3.95 -4.60 2.84
C ALA A 59 -5.34 -5.08 3.31
N ASP A 60 -6.23 -4.14 3.66
CA ASP A 60 -7.64 -4.46 3.98
C ASP A 60 -8.47 -4.75 2.71
N VAL A 61 -8.12 -4.05 1.62
CA VAL A 61 -8.78 -4.14 0.30
C VAL A 61 -7.71 -4.12 -0.78
N LEU A 62 -7.81 -5.02 -1.75
CA LEU A 62 -6.99 -5.03 -2.95
C LEU A 62 -7.81 -4.57 -4.15
N TYR A 63 -7.22 -3.67 -4.93
CA TYR A 63 -7.72 -3.27 -6.25
C TYR A 63 -6.71 -3.73 -7.30
N GLY A 64 -7.11 -4.73 -8.09
CA GLY A 64 -6.37 -5.16 -9.27
C GLY A 64 -6.75 -4.33 -10.49
N VAL A 65 -5.76 -3.85 -11.23
CA VAL A 65 -5.96 -3.19 -12.52
C VAL A 65 -5.57 -4.18 -13.63
N THR A 66 -6.50 -4.42 -14.56
CA THR A 66 -6.28 -5.28 -15.73
C THR A 66 -6.61 -4.51 -17.01
N MET A 67 -6.05 -4.92 -18.14
CA MET A 67 -6.26 -4.26 -19.42
C MET A 67 -7.22 -5.10 -20.27
N SER A 68 -8.28 -4.48 -20.77
CA SER A 68 -9.21 -5.10 -21.71
C SER A 68 -8.58 -5.22 -23.11
N PRO A 69 -9.11 -6.10 -23.97
CA PRO A 69 -8.61 -6.25 -25.35
C PRO A 69 -8.66 -4.96 -26.19
N ASP A 70 -9.52 -4.02 -25.82
CA ASP A 70 -9.64 -2.68 -26.44
C ASP A 70 -8.66 -1.65 -25.86
N GLY A 71 -7.73 -2.07 -24.99
CA GLY A 71 -6.73 -1.19 -24.36
C GLY A 71 -7.26 -0.37 -23.18
N THR A 72 -8.52 -0.56 -22.76
CA THR A 72 -9.08 0.16 -21.60
C THR A 72 -8.73 -0.53 -20.28
N SER A 73 -8.32 0.24 -19.28
CA SER A 73 -8.10 -0.27 -17.92
C SER A 73 -9.43 -0.62 -17.25
N LYS A 74 -9.51 -1.82 -16.67
CA LYS A 74 -10.61 -2.28 -15.81
C LYS A 74 -10.10 -2.55 -14.41
N ILE A 75 -10.94 -2.22 -13.42
CA ILE A 75 -10.64 -2.41 -12.01
C ILE A 75 -11.41 -3.64 -11.51
N VAL A 76 -10.73 -4.51 -10.78
CA VAL A 76 -11.29 -5.62 -10.03
C VAL A 76 -10.98 -5.39 -8.55
N SER A 77 -11.97 -5.51 -7.68
CA SER A 77 -11.77 -5.36 -6.23
C SER A 77 -11.90 -6.70 -5.50
N LEU A 78 -11.05 -6.90 -4.50
CA LEU A 78 -11.09 -8.02 -3.58
C LEU A 78 -11.02 -7.47 -2.16
N LYS A 79 -11.92 -7.92 -1.29
CA LYS A 79 -11.91 -7.56 0.13
C LYS A 79 -11.25 -8.70 0.89
N LEU A 80 -10.14 -8.44 1.59
CA LEU A 80 -9.32 -9.48 2.19
C LEU A 80 -9.70 -9.85 3.64
N ILE A 81 -10.60 -9.08 4.27
CA ILE A 81 -11.04 -9.12 5.69
C ILE A 81 -10.38 -10.22 6.54
#